data_AF-A0A7D9JMV7-F1
#
_entry.id   AF-A0A7D9JMV7-F1
#
_cell.length_a   1.000
_cell.length_b   1.000
_cell.length_c   1.000
_cell.angle_alpha   90.00
_cell.angle_beta   90.00
_cell.angle_gamma   90.00
#
_symmetry.space_group_name_H-M   'P 1'
#
loop_
_entity.id
_entity.type
_entity.pdbx_description
1 polymer ?
#
loop_
_entity_poly.entity_id
_entity_poly.type
_entity_poly.pdbx_seq_one_letter_code
_entity_poly.pdbx_strand_id
1 'polypeptide(L)' 'IVLQCIFGLVLGSVGAVQMAGNFREIKASAELANKSWETASNRPSFYSFHHRGKIMLKNVMPE' A
#
# COMPACT_ATOMS: atom_id res chain seq x y z
N ILE A 1 29.70 -14.57 31.13
CA ILE A 1 28.85 -15.46 30.31
C ILE A 1 27.38 -15.33 30.68
N VAL A 2 26.95 -15.58 31.92
CA VAL A 2 25.52 -15.51 32.32
C VAL A 2 24.86 -14.17 31.97
N LEU A 3 25.45 -13.04 32.39
CA LEU A 3 24.90 -11.71 32.08
C LEU A 3 24.82 -11.44 30.56
N GLN A 4 25.82 -11.89 29.81
CA GLN A 4 25.85 -11.75 28.35
C GLN A 4 24.76 -12.59 27.68
N CYS A 5 24.50 -13.81 28.18
CA CYS A 5 23.40 -14.65 27.69
C CYS A 5 22.04 -14.03 27.99
N ILE A 6 21.85 -13.47 29.19
CA ILE A 6 20.61 -12.76 29.54
C ILE A 6 20.43 -11.55 28.63
N PHE A 7 21.48 -10.77 28.39
CA PHE A 7 21.42 -9.61 27.51
C PHE A 7 21.11 -10.00 26.07
N GLY A 8 21.75 -11.04 25.54
CA GLY A 8 21.48 -11.57 24.20
C GLY A 8 20.05 -12.10 24.06
N LEU A 9 19.52 -12.76 25.10
CA LEU A 9 18.13 -13.21 25.12
C LEU A 9 17.15 -12.03 25.04
N VAL A 10 17.33 -11.01 25.88
CA VAL A 10 16.47 -9.82 25.89
C VAL A 10 16.53 -9.09 24.55
N LEU A 11 17.73 -8.84 24.01
CA LEU A 11 17.90 -8.18 22.72
C LEU A 11 17.29 -8.99 21.57
N GLY A 12 17.47 -10.32 21.57
CA GLY A 12 16.89 -11.19 20.56
C GLY A 12 15.36 -11.17 20.59
N SER A 13 14.75 -11.25 21.78
CA SER A 13 13.29 -11.19 21.92
C SER A 13 12.73 -9.84 21.49
N VAL A 14 13.36 -8.73 21.90
CA VAL A 14 12.94 -7.38 21.49
C VAL A 14 13.09 -7.19 19.98
N GLY A 15 14.21 -7.61 19.41
CA GLY A 15 14.45 -7.55 17.96
C GLY A 15 13.43 -8.34 17.16
N ALA A 16 13.08 -9.55 17.61
CA ALA A 16 12.08 -10.38 16.96
C ALA A 16 10.68 -9.72 16.95
N VAL A 17 10.27 -9.12 18.08
CA VAL A 17 8.98 -8.40 18.18
C VAL A 17 8.97 -7.18 17.27
N GLN A 18 10.08 -6.44 17.18
CA GLN A 18 10.19 -5.29 16.28
C GLN A 18 10.16 -5.70 14.79
N MET A 19 10.75 -6.84 14.43
CA MET A 19 10.71 -7.39 13.07
C MET A 19 9.33 -7.94 12.67
N ALA A 20 8.51 -8.35 13.62
CA ALA A 20 7.17 -8.87 13.35
C ALA A 20 6.22 -7.83 12.72
N GLY A 21 6.58 -6.55 12.78
CA GLY A 21 5.81 -5.45 12.19
C GLY A 21 4.61 -5.02 13.03
N ASN A 22 3.89 -4.02 12.54
CA ASN A 22 2.76 -3.45 13.25
C ASN A 22 1.46 -4.23 12.95
N PHE A 23 0.62 -4.34 13.97
CA PHE A 23 -0.74 -4.83 13.78
C PHE A 23 -1.51 -3.88 12.86
N ARG A 24 -2.24 -4.45 11.90
CA ARG A 24 -3.19 -3.71 11.05
C ARG A 24 -4.58 -3.79 11.67
N GLU A 25 -5.38 -2.75 11.49
CA GLU A 25 -6.77 -2.76 11.95
C GLU A 25 -7.61 -3.81 11.21
N ILE A 26 -8.49 -4.50 11.94
CA ILE A 26 -9.37 -5.55 11.40
C ILE A 26 -10.54 -4.95 10.60
N LYS A 27 -10.91 -3.70 10.87
CA LYS A 27 -12.09 -3.07 10.28
C LYS A 27 -11.85 -2.71 8.81
N ALA A 28 -12.41 -3.51 7.90
CA ALA A 28 -12.43 -3.21 6.46
C ALA A 28 -13.00 -1.81 6.16
N SER A 29 -13.96 -1.34 6.96
CA SER A 29 -14.53 0.02 6.83
C SER A 29 -13.49 1.14 7.00
N ALA A 30 -12.44 0.94 7.80
CA ALA A 30 -11.38 1.94 7.98
C ALA A 30 -10.47 2.03 6.74
N GLU A 31 -10.21 0.89 6.08
CA GLU A 31 -9.46 0.86 4.82
C GLU A 31 -10.27 1.47 3.67
N LEU A 32 -11.57 1.16 3.59
CA LEU A 32 -12.47 1.70 2.58
C LEU A 32 -12.82 3.18 2.79
N ALA A 33 -12.71 3.72 4.01
CA ALA A 33 -13.00 5.13 4.29
C ALA A 33 -12.08 6.09 3.51
N ASN A 34 -10.84 5.67 3.21
CA ASN A 34 -9.89 6.46 2.42
C ASN A 34 -10.00 6.21 0.91
N LYS A 35 -10.88 5.31 0.46
CA LYS A 35 -11.07 4.99 -0.96
C LYS A 35 -12.11 5.93 -1.58
N SER A 36 -11.71 6.71 -2.58
CA SER A 36 -12.66 7.54 -3.34
C SER A 36 -13.49 6.74 -4.33
N TRP A 37 -14.68 7.25 -4.65
CA TRP A 37 -15.54 6.68 -5.70
C TRP A 37 -14.85 6.64 -7.07
N GLU A 38 -14.03 7.63 -7.41
CA GLU A 38 -13.23 7.64 -8.64
C GLU A 38 -12.33 6.40 -8.74
N THR A 39 -11.68 6.04 -7.64
CA THR A 39 -10.76 4.89 -7.62
C THR A 39 -11.53 3.56 -7.63
N ALA A 40 -12.73 3.51 -7.03
CA ALA A 40 -13.58 2.33 -7.01
C ALA A 40 -14.32 2.10 -8.35
N SER A 41 -14.67 3.18 -9.05
CA SER A 41 -15.34 3.18 -10.35
C SER A 41 -14.40 2.73 -11.48
N ASN A 42 -13.10 2.93 -11.30
CA ASN A 42 -12.08 2.49 -12.24
C ASN A 42 -12.07 0.94 -12.39
N ARG A 43 -12.41 0.44 -13.57
CA ARG A 43 -12.43 -1.00 -13.91
C ARG A 43 -11.41 -1.31 -15.01
N PRO A 44 -10.17 -1.73 -14.65
CA PRO A 44 -9.09 -1.93 -15.63
C PRO A 44 -9.42 -2.94 -16.73
N SER A 45 -10.18 -3.99 -16.40
CA SER A 45 -10.63 -4.99 -17.36
C SER A 45 -11.57 -4.44 -18.45
N PHE A 46 -12.11 -3.23 -18.27
CA PHE A 46 -13.09 -2.60 -19.16
C PHE A 46 -12.62 -1.26 -19.72
N TYR A 47 -11.31 -1.02 -19.79
CA TYR A 47 -10.82 0.21 -20.38
C TYR A 47 -11.12 0.31 -21.88
N SER A 48 -11.68 1.46 -22.27
CA SER A 48 -11.76 1.89 -23.66
C SER A 48 -10.81 3.07 -23.87
N PHE A 49 -9.93 2.94 -24.86
CA PHE A 49 -8.96 3.97 -25.21
C PHE A 49 -9.49 4.97 -26.25
N HIS A 50 -10.75 4.83 -26.66
CA HIS A 50 -11.46 5.79 -27.52
C HIS A 50 -12.19 6.84 -26.68
N HIS A 51 -11.43 7.70 -25.99
CA HIS A 51 -11.96 8.80 -25.18
C HIS A 51 -11.37 10.15 -25.62
N ARG A 52 -11.96 11.26 -25.13
CA ARG A 52 -11.57 12.64 -25.49
C ARG A 52 -10.07 12.93 -25.29
N GLY A 53 -9.47 12.35 -24.25
CA GLY A 53 -8.03 12.46 -23.98
C GLY A 53 -7.12 12.01 -25.13
N LYS A 54 -7.56 11.10 -26.02
CA LYS A 54 -6.77 10.66 -27.19
C LYS A 54 -6.53 11.81 -28.17
N ILE A 55 -7.54 12.65 -28.40
CA ILE A 55 -7.44 13.81 -29.30
C ILE A 55 -6.68 14.95 -28.62
N MET A 56 -6.94 15.16 -27.33
CA MET A 56 -6.27 16.20 -26.55
C MET A 56 -4.76 15.95 -26.46
N LEU A 57 -4.34 14.71 -26.23
CA LEU A 57 -2.91 14.35 -26.18
C LEU A 57 -2.23 14.57 -27.53
N LYS A 58 -2.87 14.15 -28.64
CA LYS A 58 -2.35 14.33 -30.00
C LYS A 58 -2.16 15.81 -30.38
N ASN A 59 -3.00 16.70 -29.86
CA ASN A 59 -2.90 18.14 -30.12
C ASN A 59 -1.78 18.81 -29.28
N VAL A 60 -1.42 18.24 -28.13
CA VAL A 60 -0.38 18.78 -27.23
C VAL A 60 1.01 18.22 -27.58
N MET A 61 1.07 16.96 -28.02
CA MET A 61 2.26 16.33 -28.59
C MET A 61 1.93 15.91 -30.02
N PRO A 62 2.02 16.83 -31.00
CA PRO A 62 2.01 16.46 -32.39
C PRO A 62 3.32 15.72 -32.70
N GLU A 63 3.21 14.54 -33.32
CA GLU A 63 4.34 13.78 -33.87
C GLU A 63 5.16 14.62 -34.86
#